data_AF-A0A1A2PIB6-F1
#
_entry.id   AF-A0A1A2PIB6-F1
#
_cell.length_a   1.000
_cell.length_b   1.000
_cell.length_c   1.000
_cell.angle_alpha   90.00
_cell.angle_beta   90.00
_cell.angle_gamma   90.00
#
_symmetry.space_group_name_H-M   'P 1'
#
loop_
_entity.id
_entity.type
_entity.pdbx_description
1 polymer ?
#
loop_
_entity_poly.entity_id
_entity_poly.type
_entity_poly.pdbx_seq_one_letter_code
_entity_poly.pdbx_strand_id
1 'polypeptide(L)'
;MTWTLLHDRMAFMAEVIKAAETDPEAALASVAASPEVPRLFGDDEGLLLSLGQRWITMLVAKLDQAAHEGVAAEQVRADLEAAEPGLHALVRIGSRQSLRLRSLSRGEHVAVGLFGGPSGDRQTVA
;
A
#
# COMPACT_ATOMS: atom_id res chain seq x y z
N MET A 1 -14.16 -7.18 16.75
CA MET A 1 -13.53 -5.86 16.55
C MET A 1 -14.50 -4.79 17.06
N THR A 2 -14.05 -3.81 17.85
CA THR A 2 -14.88 -2.66 18.27
C THR A 2 -14.57 -1.41 17.43
N TRP A 3 -15.45 -0.41 17.44
CA TRP A 3 -15.23 0.87 16.76
C TRP A 3 -13.95 1.57 17.24
N THR A 4 -13.72 1.62 18.56
CA THR A 4 -12.52 2.20 19.15
C THR A 4 -11.24 1.52 18.68
N LEU A 5 -11.21 0.18 18.64
CA LEU A 5 -10.04 -0.56 18.18
C LEU A 5 -9.70 -0.28 16.71
N LEU A 6 -10.73 -0.10 15.86
CA LEU A 6 -10.52 0.28 14.46
C LEU A 6 -9.87 1.67 14.36
N HIS A 7 -10.37 2.65 15.12
CA HIS A 7 -9.80 3.99 15.14
C HIS A 7 -8.38 4.04 15.68
N ASP A 8 -8.08 3.32 16.76
CA ASP A 8 -6.73 3.22 17.32
C ASP A 8 -5.76 2.66 16.26
N ARG A 9 -6.15 1.59 15.55
CA ARG A 9 -5.35 1.02 14.47
C ARG A 9 -5.11 2.01 13.34
N MET A 10 -6.14 2.77 12.94
CA MET A 10 -6.01 3.77 11.86
C MET A 10 -5.11 4.93 12.27
N ALA A 11 -5.25 5.44 13.51
CA ALA A 11 -4.41 6.49 14.05
C ALA A 11 -2.95 6.04 14.13
N PHE A 12 -2.70 4.85 14.67
CA PHE A 12 -1.36 4.28 14.74
C PHE A 12 -0.70 4.14 13.36
N MET A 13 -1.42 3.60 12.38
CA MET A 13 -0.90 3.50 11.02
C MET A 13 -0.61 4.87 10.40
N ALA A 14 -1.46 5.87 10.64
CA ALA A 14 -1.24 7.23 10.11
C ALA A 14 0.03 7.85 10.67
N GLU A 15 0.31 7.71 11.97
CA GLU A 15 1.55 8.18 12.59
C GLU A 15 2.79 7.47 12.02
N VAL A 16 2.74 6.15 11.87
CA VAL A 16 3.85 5.38 11.29
C VAL A 16 4.11 5.77 9.83
N ILE A 17 3.04 5.93 9.03
CA ILE A 17 3.14 6.40 7.63
C ILE A 17 3.77 7.80 7.60
N LYS A 18 3.34 8.70 8.49
CA LYS A 18 3.85 10.06 8.54
C LYS A 18 5.33 10.11 8.91
N ALA A 19 5.76 9.33 9.90
CA ALA A 19 7.16 9.22 10.28
C ALA A 19 8.02 8.68 9.12
N ALA A 20 7.48 7.72 8.37
CA ALA A 20 8.16 7.09 7.24
C ALA A 20 8.37 8.02 6.04
N GLU A 21 7.66 9.14 5.94
CA GLU A 21 7.96 10.18 4.95
C GLU A 21 9.34 10.81 5.16
N THR A 22 9.83 10.82 6.41
CA THR A 22 11.15 11.37 6.75
C THR A 22 12.22 10.27 6.78
N ASP A 23 11.96 9.18 7.50
CA ASP A 23 12.89 8.05 7.62
C ASP A 23 12.09 6.74 7.83
N PRO A 24 11.91 5.93 6.77
CA PRO A 24 11.09 4.73 6.85
C PRO A 24 11.76 3.59 7.62
N GLU A 25 13.10 3.53 7.66
CA GLU A 25 13.83 2.57 8.48
C GLU A 25 13.71 2.91 9.98
N ALA A 26 13.85 4.19 10.36
CA ALA A 26 13.67 4.62 11.75
C ALA A 26 12.21 4.48 12.21
N ALA A 27 11.23 4.75 11.32
CA ALA A 27 9.82 4.50 11.61
C ALA A 27 9.56 3.03 11.96
N LEU A 28 10.11 2.09 11.19
CA LEU A 28 10.00 0.66 11.48
C LEU A 28 10.74 0.26 12.77
N ALA A 29 11.89 0.85 13.07
CA ALA A 29 12.59 0.60 14.33
C ALA A 29 11.75 1.06 15.54
N SER A 30 11.03 2.18 15.42
CA SER A 30 10.12 2.66 16.47
C SER A 30 8.91 1.75 16.69
N VAL A 31 8.39 1.15 15.61
CA VAL A 31 7.32 0.15 15.66
C VAL A 31 7.74 -1.07 16.48
N ALA A 32 8.93 -1.62 16.21
CA ALA A 32 9.43 -2.80 16.92
C ALA A 32 9.60 -2.58 18.44
N ALA A 33 9.78 -1.33 18.87
CA ALA A 33 9.86 -0.95 20.27
C ALA A 33 8.49 -0.62 20.90
N SER A 34 7.42 -0.53 20.11
CA SER A 34 6.12 -0.06 20.57
C SER A 34 5.31 -1.17 21.26
N PRO A 35 4.87 -0.96 22.52
CA PRO A 35 4.00 -1.92 23.21
C PRO A 35 2.58 -1.97 22.61
N GLU A 36 2.23 -1.03 21.74
CA GLU A 36 0.91 -0.99 21.13
C GLU A 36 0.75 -2.00 19.99
N VAL A 37 1.85 -2.40 19.35
CA VAL A 37 1.82 -3.26 18.15
C VAL A 37 1.20 -4.63 18.44
N PRO A 38 1.59 -5.37 19.50
CA PRO A 38 0.95 -6.64 19.83
C PRO A 38 -0.55 -6.50 20.15
N ARG A 39 -0.94 -5.40 20.82
CA ARG A 39 -2.34 -5.12 21.17
C ARG A 39 -3.19 -4.80 19.95
N LEU A 40 -2.66 -3.95 19.07
CA LEU A 40 -3.40 -3.40 17.94
C LEU A 40 -3.38 -4.32 16.73
N PHE A 41 -2.26 -5.00 16.47
CA PHE A 41 -2.01 -5.74 15.23
C PHE A 41 -1.64 -7.22 15.43
N GLY A 42 -1.42 -7.65 16.66
CA GLY A 42 -0.97 -9.01 17.01
C GLY A 42 0.55 -9.12 17.06
N ASP A 43 1.23 -8.61 16.02
CA ASP A 43 2.68 -8.54 15.90
C ASP A 43 3.11 -7.52 14.81
N ASP A 44 4.42 -7.36 14.64
CA ASP A 44 5.01 -6.47 13.62
C ASP A 44 4.60 -6.89 12.20
N GLU A 45 4.53 -8.20 11.92
CA GLU A 45 4.08 -8.69 10.61
C GLU A 45 2.61 -8.30 10.36
N GLY A 46 1.76 -8.35 11.38
CA GLY A 46 0.36 -7.95 11.33
C GLY A 46 0.19 -6.46 11.02
N LEU A 47 1.07 -5.59 11.54
CA LEU A 47 1.11 -4.19 11.13
C LEU A 47 1.53 -4.05 9.67
N LEU A 48 2.62 -4.70 9.27
CA LEU A 48 3.12 -4.66 7.88
C LEU A 48 2.09 -5.15 6.86
N LEU A 49 1.35 -6.21 7.19
CA LEU A 49 0.25 -6.72 6.39
C LEU A 49 -0.91 -5.72 6.31
N SER A 50 -1.20 -5.01 7.40
CA SER A 50 -2.24 -3.98 7.44
C SER A 50 -1.88 -2.79 6.55
N LEU A 51 -0.62 -2.35 6.57
CA LEU A 51 -0.08 -1.32 5.67
C LEU A 51 -0.13 -1.78 4.20
N GLY A 52 0.30 -3.01 3.92
CA GLY A 52 0.22 -3.60 2.58
C GLY A 52 -1.22 -3.69 2.05
N GLN A 53 -2.18 -4.07 2.91
CA GLN A 53 -3.60 -4.10 2.52
C GLN A 53 -4.15 -2.70 2.23
N ARG A 54 -3.76 -1.69 3.02
CA ARG A 54 -4.13 -0.30 2.75
C ARG A 54 -3.62 0.16 1.38
N TRP A 55 -2.36 -0.14 1.06
CA TRP A 55 -1.77 0.17 -0.25
C TRP A 55 -2.56 -0.46 -1.39
N ILE A 56 -2.79 -1.78 -1.36
CA ILE A 56 -3.54 -2.49 -2.40
C ILE A 56 -4.96 -1.95 -2.56
N THR A 57 -5.64 -1.65 -1.46
CA THR A 57 -7.00 -1.11 -1.50
C THR A 57 -7.04 0.25 -2.20
N MET A 58 -6.10 1.15 -1.91
CA MET A 58 -6.00 2.45 -2.58
C MET A 58 -5.64 2.32 -4.05
N LEU A 59 -4.70 1.43 -4.38
CA LEU A 59 -4.29 1.18 -5.76
C LEU A 59 -5.47 0.65 -6.59
N VAL A 60 -6.17 -0.38 -6.12
CA VAL A 60 -7.32 -0.95 -6.83
C VAL A 60 -8.42 0.09 -7.02
N ALA A 61 -8.73 0.88 -6.01
CA ALA A 61 -9.75 1.94 -6.13
C ALA A 61 -9.36 3.00 -7.18
N LYS A 62 -8.09 3.40 -7.25
CA LYS A 62 -7.62 4.36 -8.25
C LYS A 62 -7.57 3.76 -9.66
N LEU A 63 -7.18 2.48 -9.78
CA LEU A 63 -7.15 1.78 -11.07
C LEU A 63 -8.56 1.59 -11.64
N ASP A 64 -9.54 1.28 -10.79
CA ASP A 64 -10.95 1.18 -11.16
C ASP A 64 -11.48 2.51 -11.73
N GLN A 65 -11.22 3.62 -11.03
CA GLN A 65 -11.57 4.96 -11.51
C GLN A 65 -10.87 5.30 -12.84
N ALA A 66 -9.56 5.03 -12.94
CA ALA A 66 -8.78 5.33 -14.13
C ALA A 66 -9.22 4.54 -15.38
N ALA A 67 -9.75 3.34 -15.20
CA ALA A 67 -10.33 2.55 -16.29
C ALA A 67 -11.51 3.27 -16.95
N HIS A 68 -12.24 4.11 -16.21
CA HIS A 68 -13.32 4.95 -16.74
C HIS A 68 -12.82 6.26 -17.36
N GLU A 69 -11.69 6.78 -16.89
CA GLU A 69 -11.12 8.06 -17.31
C GLU A 69 -10.11 7.92 -18.47
N GLY A 70 -9.72 6.68 -18.82
CA GLY A 70 -8.73 6.40 -19.86
C GLY A 70 -7.29 6.72 -19.43
N VAL A 71 -7.02 6.76 -18.12
CA VAL A 71 -5.67 6.98 -17.56
C VAL A 71 -4.92 5.65 -17.49
N ALA A 72 -3.64 5.65 -17.86
CA ALA A 72 -2.82 4.45 -17.86
C ALA A 72 -2.57 3.93 -16.43
N ALA A 73 -2.65 2.61 -16.25
CA ALA A 73 -2.45 1.96 -14.94
C ALA A 73 -1.08 2.27 -14.30
N GLU A 74 -0.02 2.35 -15.10
CA GLU A 74 1.32 2.74 -14.62
C GLU A 74 1.38 4.19 -14.15
N GLN A 75 0.64 5.09 -14.81
CA GLN A 75 0.54 6.48 -14.37
C GLN A 75 -0.17 6.56 -13.00
N VAL A 76 -1.27 5.81 -12.84
CA VAL A 76 -1.99 5.73 -11.55
C VAL A 76 -1.09 5.23 -10.43
N ARG A 77 -0.30 4.18 -10.69
CA ARG A 77 0.66 3.65 -9.72
C ARG A 77 1.69 4.71 -9.33
N ALA A 78 2.30 5.37 -10.32
CA ALA A 78 3.29 6.43 -10.08
C ALA A 78 2.70 7.61 -9.29
N ASP A 79 1.47 8.03 -9.61
CA ASP A 79 0.78 9.10 -8.90
C ASP A 79 0.44 8.72 -7.46
N LEU A 80 0.06 7.46 -7.21
CA LEU A 80 -0.17 6.96 -5.87
C LEU A 80 1.14 6.87 -5.06
N GLU A 81 2.23 6.40 -5.67
CA GLU A 81 3.56 6.39 -5.03
C GLU A 81 3.99 7.81 -4.63
N ALA A 82 3.74 8.79 -5.49
CA ALA A 82 4.04 10.20 -5.21
C ALA A 82 3.13 10.81 -4.14
N ALA A 83 1.86 10.39 -4.09
CA ALA A 83 0.89 10.88 -3.10
C ALA A 83 1.09 10.26 -1.71
N GLU A 84 1.58 9.03 -1.63
CA GLU A 84 1.71 8.25 -0.38
C GLU A 84 3.15 7.70 -0.20
N PRO A 85 4.19 8.56 -0.18
CA PRO A 85 5.58 8.11 -0.24
C PRO A 85 6.00 7.31 1.01
N GLY A 86 5.53 7.71 2.20
CA GLY A 86 5.80 6.99 3.45
C GLY A 86 5.21 5.58 3.46
N LEU A 87 3.96 5.43 3.02
CA LEU A 87 3.31 4.12 2.94
C LEU A 87 4.02 3.22 1.92
N HIS A 88 4.31 3.73 0.73
CA HIS A 88 5.00 2.97 -0.30
C HIS A 88 6.39 2.50 0.20
N ALA A 89 7.14 3.37 0.88
CA ALA A 89 8.43 3.01 1.46
C ALA A 89 8.32 1.88 2.49
N LEU A 90 7.35 1.94 3.40
CA LEU A 90 7.10 0.90 4.40
C LEU A 90 6.77 -0.45 3.76
N VAL A 91 5.87 -0.47 2.76
CA VAL A 91 5.51 -1.70 2.04
C VAL A 91 6.71 -2.28 1.30
N ARG A 92 7.52 -1.43 0.65
CA ARG A 92 8.75 -1.85 -0.03
C ARG A 92 9.76 -2.45 0.93
N ILE A 93 10.02 -1.84 2.10
CA ILE A 93 10.92 -2.41 3.11
C ILE A 93 10.36 -3.72 3.65
N GLY A 94 9.09 -3.72 4.06
CA GLY A 94 8.43 -4.90 4.64
C GLY A 94 8.36 -6.08 3.68
N SER A 95 8.16 -5.86 2.37
CA SER A 95 8.15 -6.93 1.36
C SER A 95 9.50 -7.65 1.24
N ARG A 96 10.61 -6.99 1.62
CA ARG A 96 11.94 -7.62 1.69
C ARG A 96 12.08 -8.55 2.90
N GLN A 97 11.34 -8.28 3.98
CA GLN A 97 11.43 -8.95 5.28
C GLN A 97 10.35 -10.02 5.48
N SER A 98 9.15 -9.87 4.91
CA SER A 98 8.03 -10.81 5.04
C SER A 98 7.67 -11.46 3.71
N LEU A 99 7.61 -12.79 3.68
CA LEU A 99 7.16 -13.56 2.52
C LEU A 99 5.68 -13.32 2.20
N ARG A 100 4.84 -13.14 3.23
CA ARG A 100 3.41 -12.88 3.07
C ARG A 100 3.18 -11.52 2.45
N LEU A 101 3.89 -10.50 2.93
CA LEU A 101 3.83 -9.16 2.35
C LEU A 101 4.38 -9.15 0.92
N ARG A 102 5.47 -9.87 0.64
CA ARG A 102 5.97 -10.05 -0.73
C ARG A 102 4.92 -10.68 -1.65
N SER A 103 4.16 -11.65 -1.16
CA SER A 103 3.07 -12.25 -1.92
C SER A 103 1.93 -11.27 -2.17
N LEU A 104 1.63 -10.40 -1.21
CA LEU A 104 0.64 -9.34 -1.36
C LEU A 104 1.08 -8.30 -2.40
N SER A 105 2.35 -7.86 -2.37
CA SER A 105 2.91 -6.93 -3.35
C SER A 105 2.91 -7.49 -4.78
N ARG A 106 3.03 -8.82 -4.96
CA ARG A 106 2.81 -9.42 -6.29
C ARG A 106 1.38 -9.22 -6.80
N GLY A 107 0.40 -9.12 -5.91
CA GLY A 107 -0.98 -8.79 -6.25
C GLY A 107 -1.12 -7.39 -6.86
N GLU A 108 -0.25 -6.44 -6.51
CA GLU A 108 -0.21 -5.12 -7.17
C GLU A 108 0.20 -5.23 -8.64
N HIS A 109 1.26 -5.98 -8.96
CA HIS A 109 1.66 -6.19 -10.37
C HIS A 109 0.54 -6.87 -11.17
N VAL A 110 -0.17 -7.81 -10.56
CA VAL A 110 -1.34 -8.46 -11.18
C VAL A 110 -2.46 -7.45 -11.41
N ALA A 111 -2.78 -6.60 -10.42
CA ALA A 111 -3.81 -5.58 -10.57
C ALA A 111 -3.46 -4.59 -11.68
N VAL A 112 -2.24 -4.03 -11.69
CA VAL A 112 -1.78 -3.13 -12.74
C VAL A 112 -1.85 -3.78 -14.13
N GLY A 113 -1.48 -5.06 -14.25
CA GLY A 113 -1.61 -5.80 -15.50
C GLY A 113 -3.06 -6.01 -15.96
N LEU A 114 -3.98 -6.30 -15.04
CA LEU A 114 -5.40 -6.49 -15.34
C LEU A 114 -6.07 -5.19 -15.81
N PHE A 115 -5.75 -4.06 -15.17
CA PHE A 115 -6.28 -2.75 -15.54
C PHE A 115 -5.52 -2.10 -16.72
N GLY A 116 -4.27 -2.49 -16.95
CA GLY A 116 -3.42 -1.95 -18.01
C GLY A 116 -3.77 -2.45 -19.41
N GLY A 117 -4.35 -3.66 -19.53
CA GLY A 117 -4.70 -4.29 -20.81
C GLY A 117 -3.51 -4.44 -21.78
N PRO A 118 -3.66 -5.17 -22.90
CA PRO A 118 -2.68 -5.11 -23.98
C PRO A 118 -2.68 -3.70 -24.55
N SER A 119 -1.65 -2.93 -24.22
CA SER A 119 -1.37 -1.66 -24.88
C SER A 119 -1.00 -1.93 -26.34
N GLY A 120 -1.97 -1.86 -27.26
CA GLY A 120 -1.69 -1.91 -28.69
C GLY A 120 -2.79 -2.55 -29.53
N ASP A 121 -3.93 -1.85 -29.70
CA ASP A 121 -4.68 -1.80 -30.97
C ASP A 121 -5.94 -0.95 -30.76
N ARG A 122 -5.73 0.35 -30.53
CA ARG A 122 -6.69 1.35 -31.01
C ARG A 122 -6.19 1.83 -32.37
N GLN A 123 -6.27 0.96 -33.37
CA GLN A 123 -6.30 1.40 -34.76
C GLN A 123 -7.51 2.31 -34.91
N THR A 124 -7.27 3.61 -34.97
CA THR A 124 -8.22 4.58 -35.52
C THR A 124 -8.51 4.14 -36.96
N VAL A 125 -9.73 3.67 -37.20
CA VAL A 125 -10.26 3.46 -38.55
C VAL A 125 -10.34 4.83 -39.21
N ALA A 126 -9.56 5.02 -40.27
CA ALA A 126 -9.66 6.12 -41.22
C ALA A 126 -9.81 5.53 -42.62
#